data_AF-A0A4S8MI75-F1
#
_entry.id   AF-A0A4S8MI75-F1
#
_cell.length_a   1.000
_cell.length_b   1.000
_cell.length_c   1.000
_cell.angle_alpha   90.00
_cell.angle_beta   90.00
_cell.angle_gamma   90.00
#
_symmetry.space_group_name_H-M   'P 1'
#
loop_
_entity.id
_entity.type
_entity.pdbx_description
1 polymer ?
#
loop_
_entity_poly.entity_id
_entity_poly.type
_entity_poly.pdbx_seq_one_letter_code
_entity_poly.pdbx_strand_id
1 'polypeptide(L)'
;MWLKRYLDFGSGRPLWALLADTLLATNTPSSEKNTPRSIRINYYLQSWKTGTTSQSNQPPDILRMLKIGRKYGLRIEGIAFERDILREMPIWYHSQADSKIRRLTGSRASKCLLIKHNLTTVGEAEDLAAILVTVEGRPNPHENNNHCRCSDCTNLREKMGCNHPNLCMLRAQDLLDTLPTKWDPHAEQPGDNEPSLTSLPSQKDEEIFDYRLSTSGNLSDIFRIFTDPSHKPVNEVPIRLFKVRNQIQQVTVATDGSCIDNGQTTAIAGAGVFFAANDPRNQSVRVPKSLGDTTLTQSNQTAELLAVKLTS
;
A
#
# COMPACT_ATOMS: atom_id res chain seq x y z
N MET A 1 12.22 20.75 -4.81
CA MET A 1 11.71 20.45 -3.45
C MET A 1 12.46 19.25 -2.87
N TRP A 2 13.21 19.39 -1.77
CA TRP A 2 14.10 18.35 -1.24
C TRP A 2 13.34 17.09 -0.77
N LEU A 3 12.28 17.25 0.03
CA LEU A 3 11.50 16.12 0.56
C LEU A 3 10.94 15.22 -0.56
N LYS A 4 10.35 15.79 -1.62
CA LYS A 4 9.86 15.01 -2.77
C LYS A 4 10.97 14.18 -3.42
N ARG A 5 12.17 14.75 -3.57
CA ARG A 5 13.33 14.04 -4.14
C ARG A 5 13.93 13.00 -3.18
N TYR A 6 13.77 13.17 -1.87
CA TYR A 6 14.19 12.17 -0.87
C TYR A 6 13.30 10.92 -0.91
N LEU A 7 12.00 11.14 -1.10
CA LEU A 7 10.97 10.10 -1.23
C LEU A 7 10.89 9.52 -2.65
N ASP A 8 11.75 9.95 -3.57
CA ASP A 8 11.91 9.32 -4.88
C ASP A 8 12.71 8.01 -4.70
N PHE A 9 12.11 6.88 -5.01
CA PHE A 9 12.73 5.55 -4.93
C PHE A 9 13.01 4.95 -6.31
N GLY A 10 12.74 5.68 -7.39
CA GLY A 10 13.02 5.25 -8.75
C GLY A 10 14.50 5.38 -9.13
N SER A 11 14.80 5.09 -10.40
CA SER A 11 16.16 5.17 -10.97
C SER A 11 16.77 6.59 -10.92
N GLY A 12 15.94 7.63 -10.78
CA GLY A 12 16.35 9.03 -10.63
C GLY A 12 16.72 9.43 -9.20
N ARG A 13 16.71 8.51 -8.24
CA ARG A 13 16.95 8.80 -6.82
C ARG A 13 18.32 9.47 -6.62
N PRO A 14 18.38 10.69 -6.06
CA PRO A 14 19.62 11.42 -5.98
C PRO A 14 20.56 10.86 -4.92
N LEU A 15 21.88 10.90 -5.17
CA LEU A 15 22.91 10.40 -4.27
C LEU A 15 22.80 10.95 -2.83
N TRP A 16 22.43 12.22 -2.67
CA TRP A 16 22.28 12.81 -1.33
C TRP A 16 21.15 12.17 -0.52
N ALA A 17 20.13 11.58 -1.17
CA ALA A 17 19.05 10.87 -0.47
C ALA A 17 19.56 9.56 0.13
N LEU A 18 20.48 8.87 -0.54
CA LEU A 18 21.17 7.68 0.01
C LEU A 18 22.06 8.04 1.20
N LEU A 19 22.74 9.19 1.12
CA LEU A 19 23.47 9.74 2.26
C LEU A 19 22.53 10.09 3.42
N ALA A 20 21.37 10.69 3.13
CA ALA A 20 20.35 11.00 4.12
C ALA A 20 19.82 9.74 4.82
N ASP A 21 19.52 8.67 4.09
CA ASP A 21 19.15 7.36 4.66
C ASP A 21 20.23 6.85 5.63
N THR A 22 21.50 6.92 5.22
CA THR A 22 22.64 6.50 6.05
C THR A 22 22.77 7.33 7.32
N LEU A 23 22.60 8.65 7.25
CA LEU A 23 22.65 9.56 8.39
C LEU A 23 21.49 9.29 9.37
N LEU A 24 20.28 9.13 8.85
CA LEU A 24 19.09 8.78 9.63
C LEU A 24 19.25 7.43 10.35
N ALA A 25 19.80 6.43 9.66
CA ALA A 25 20.07 5.11 10.19
C ALA A 25 21.20 5.09 11.25
N THR A 26 22.14 6.03 11.18
CA THR A 26 23.28 6.12 12.12
C THR A 26 22.88 6.83 13.41
N ASN A 27 22.18 7.95 13.27
CA ASN A 27 21.85 8.85 14.37
C ASN A 27 20.50 8.46 15.01
N THR A 28 20.46 7.30 15.67
CA THR A 28 19.25 6.78 16.34
C THR A 28 19.28 7.00 17.85
N PRO A 29 18.12 7.17 18.51
CA PRO A 29 18.04 7.22 19.97
C PRO A 29 18.46 5.89 20.62
N SER A 30 18.75 5.93 21.93
CA SER A 30 19.15 4.76 22.72
C SER A 30 18.10 3.63 22.73
N SER A 31 16.82 3.96 22.53
CA SER A 31 15.74 2.98 22.39
C SER A 31 15.90 2.05 21.20
N GLU A 32 16.67 2.44 20.17
CA GLU A 32 16.91 1.65 18.97
C GLU A 32 18.27 0.92 18.99
N LYS A 33 18.97 0.90 20.14
CA LYS A 33 20.29 0.26 20.27
C LYS A 33 20.34 -1.20 19.82
N ASN A 34 19.22 -1.92 19.95
CA ASN A 34 19.12 -3.35 19.62
C ASN A 34 18.69 -3.60 18.17
N THR A 35 18.37 -2.56 17.41
CA THR A 35 17.98 -2.65 15.99
C THR A 35 19.26 -2.57 15.15
N PRO A 36 19.72 -3.62 14.46
CA PRO A 36 20.95 -3.57 13.67
C PRO A 36 20.95 -2.45 12.63
N ARG A 37 22.09 -1.82 12.37
CA ARG A 37 22.18 -0.73 11.38
C ARG A 37 21.91 -1.21 9.96
N SER A 38 22.28 -2.44 9.62
CA SER A 38 22.11 -3.03 8.28
C SER A 38 20.65 -3.12 7.83
N ILE A 39 19.70 -3.14 8.76
CA ILE A 39 18.27 -3.23 8.44
C ILE A 39 17.55 -1.89 8.53
N ARG A 40 18.25 -0.80 8.85
CA ARG A 40 17.67 0.55 8.92
C ARG A 40 17.79 1.20 7.55
N ILE A 41 16.85 0.87 6.67
CA ILE A 41 16.86 1.24 5.25
C ILE A 41 16.28 2.64 5.07
N ASN A 42 15.04 2.86 5.50
CA ASN A 42 14.38 4.14 5.33
C ASN A 42 13.45 4.48 6.51
N TYR A 43 13.55 5.73 6.98
CA TYR A 43 12.81 6.22 8.15
C TYR A 43 11.29 6.27 7.95
N TYR A 44 10.81 6.49 6.72
CA TYR A 44 9.38 6.59 6.45
C TYR A 44 8.73 5.25 6.10
N LEU A 45 9.51 4.28 5.62
CA LEU A 45 9.01 2.94 5.28
C LEU A 45 9.04 1.97 6.47
N GLN A 46 9.81 2.28 7.51
CA GLN A 46 10.01 1.41 8.67
C GLN A 46 9.67 2.10 10.00
N SER A 47 9.41 1.30 11.02
CA SER A 47 8.92 1.78 12.33
C SER A 47 10.03 2.21 13.28
N TRP A 48 11.31 1.89 13.02
CA TRP A 48 12.46 2.29 13.84
C TRP A 48 12.59 3.82 13.91
N LYS A 49 13.19 4.34 15.00
CA LYS A 49 13.26 5.79 15.25
C LYS A 49 14.63 6.37 14.93
N THR A 50 14.64 7.63 14.51
CA THR A 50 15.84 8.44 14.30
C THR A 50 15.81 9.68 15.21
N GLY A 51 16.97 10.28 15.47
CA GLY A 51 17.06 11.56 16.18
C GLY A 51 16.33 12.65 15.39
N THR A 52 15.42 13.39 16.03
CA THR A 52 14.64 14.43 15.33
C THR A 52 14.61 15.77 16.05
N THR A 53 15.46 15.93 17.05
CA THR A 53 15.58 17.17 17.84
C THR A 53 16.89 17.87 17.49
N SER A 54 17.00 19.16 17.83
CA SER A 54 18.25 19.92 17.65
C SER A 54 19.41 19.39 18.51
N GLN A 55 19.12 18.67 19.59
CA GLN A 55 20.14 18.00 20.41
C GLN A 55 20.63 16.67 19.81
N SER A 56 19.99 16.18 18.74
CA SER A 56 20.49 15.01 18.03
C SER A 56 21.67 15.36 17.13
N ASN A 57 22.53 14.40 16.84
CA ASN A 57 23.65 14.56 15.90
C ASN A 57 23.22 14.63 14.42
N GLN A 58 21.96 14.97 14.15
CA GLN A 58 21.45 15.09 12.79
C GLN A 58 21.81 16.44 12.16
N PRO A 59 22.16 16.46 10.87
CA PRO A 59 22.36 17.72 10.16
C PRO A 59 21.10 18.60 10.15
N PRO A 60 21.25 19.94 10.21
CA PRO A 60 20.11 20.87 10.21
C PRO A 60 19.15 20.71 9.03
N ASP A 61 19.66 20.38 7.84
CA ASP A 61 18.84 20.20 6.63
C ASP A 61 17.96 18.94 6.70
N ILE A 62 18.50 17.84 7.27
CA ILE A 62 17.73 16.62 7.53
C ILE A 62 16.63 16.89 8.55
N LEU A 63 16.96 17.57 9.66
CA LEU A 63 15.96 17.96 10.67
C LEU A 63 14.86 18.82 10.08
N ARG A 64 15.22 19.78 9.20
CA ARG A 64 14.25 20.63 8.50
C ARG A 64 13.35 19.80 7.58
N MET A 65 13.92 18.86 6.82
CA MET A 65 13.18 17.95 5.95
C MET A 65 12.17 17.11 6.74
N LEU A 66 12.59 16.49 7.84
CA LEU A 66 11.71 15.70 8.71
C LEU A 66 10.60 16.56 9.33
N LYS A 67 10.93 17.80 9.75
CA LYS A 67 9.95 18.76 10.29
C LYS A 67 8.89 19.12 9.25
N ILE A 68 9.28 19.34 8.00
CA ILE A 68 8.34 19.62 6.90
C ILE A 68 7.44 18.42 6.64
N GLY A 69 7.99 17.20 6.58
CA GLY A 69 7.19 15.99 6.43
C GLY A 69 6.12 15.87 7.52
N ARG A 70 6.49 16.07 8.79
CA ARG A 70 5.54 16.06 9.91
C ARG A 70 4.49 17.16 9.83
N LYS A 71 4.91 18.40 9.51
CA LYS A 71 4.02 19.57 9.40
C LYS A 71 2.87 19.30 8.44
N TYR A 72 3.14 18.63 7.33
CA TYR A 72 2.15 18.33 6.30
C TYR A 72 1.59 16.91 6.39
N GLY A 73 1.76 16.21 7.51
CA GLY A 73 1.19 14.88 7.69
C GLY A 73 1.67 13.87 6.65
N LEU A 74 2.96 13.89 6.28
CA LEU A 74 3.53 12.90 5.38
C LEU A 74 3.44 11.50 6.00
N ARG A 75 2.84 10.56 5.26
CA ARG A 75 2.80 9.13 5.59
C ARG A 75 2.67 8.28 4.33
N ILE A 76 2.86 6.97 4.48
CA ILE A 76 2.44 6.01 3.47
C ILE A 76 0.94 5.75 3.65
N GLU A 77 0.16 5.93 2.58
CA GLU A 77 -1.30 5.81 2.62
C GLU A 77 -1.87 5.61 1.21
N GLY A 78 -2.95 4.85 1.11
CA GLY A 78 -3.62 4.51 -0.14
C GLY A 78 -4.82 3.59 0.11
N ILE A 79 -5.69 3.44 -0.88
CA ILE A 79 -6.82 2.52 -0.77
C ILE A 79 -6.31 1.07 -0.84
N ALA A 80 -5.53 0.76 -1.87
CA ALA A 80 -4.75 -0.47 -2.03
C ALA A 80 -3.50 -0.19 -2.89
N PHE A 81 -2.64 -1.20 -3.04
CA PHE A 81 -1.38 -1.09 -3.77
C PHE A 81 -1.18 -2.30 -4.69
N GLU A 82 -0.52 -2.10 -5.84
CA GLU A 82 -0.09 -3.21 -6.69
C GLU A 82 0.92 -4.11 -5.96
N ARG A 83 0.95 -5.40 -6.33
CA ARG A 83 1.81 -6.42 -5.70
C ARG A 83 3.30 -6.05 -5.76
N ASP A 84 3.75 -5.44 -6.85
CA ASP A 84 5.14 -5.04 -6.99
C ASP A 84 5.54 -3.99 -5.94
N ILE A 85 4.68 -3.01 -5.69
CA ILE A 85 4.90 -2.02 -4.62
C ILE A 85 4.95 -2.70 -3.24
N LEU A 86 4.02 -3.62 -2.96
CA LEU A 86 4.01 -4.36 -1.70
C LEU A 86 5.30 -5.15 -1.51
N ARG A 87 5.77 -5.82 -2.56
CA ARG A 87 6.99 -6.63 -2.55
C ARG A 87 8.26 -5.81 -2.41
N GLU A 88 8.31 -4.58 -2.91
CA GLU A 88 9.44 -3.66 -2.75
C GLU A 88 9.60 -3.12 -1.31
N MET A 89 8.55 -3.16 -0.49
CA MET A 89 8.59 -2.66 0.88
C MET A 89 9.62 -3.40 1.74
N PRO A 90 10.28 -2.72 2.70
CA PRO A 90 11.20 -3.38 3.62
C PRO A 90 10.44 -4.23 4.64
N ILE A 91 10.77 -5.52 4.74
CA ILE A 91 10.08 -6.44 5.66
C ILE A 91 10.46 -6.19 7.12
N TRP A 92 11.74 -5.98 7.39
CA TRP A 92 12.20 -5.76 8.76
C TRP A 92 11.66 -4.44 9.30
N TYR A 93 11.04 -4.46 10.48
CA TYR A 93 10.45 -3.27 11.08
C TYR A 93 9.50 -2.54 10.14
N HIS A 94 8.80 -3.23 9.23
CA HIS A 94 7.82 -2.65 8.33
C HIS A 94 6.91 -1.66 9.08
N SER A 95 6.70 -0.46 8.52
CA SER A 95 6.04 0.65 9.23
C SER A 95 4.60 0.37 9.64
N GLN A 96 3.90 -0.49 8.90
CA GLN A 96 2.48 -0.83 9.11
C GLN A 96 2.28 -2.20 9.75
N ALA A 97 3.35 -2.94 10.03
CA ALA A 97 3.25 -4.24 10.68
C ALA A 97 2.85 -4.11 12.15
N ASP A 98 2.31 -5.19 12.72
CA ASP A 98 2.14 -5.33 14.16
C ASP A 98 3.49 -5.11 14.88
N SER A 99 3.45 -4.36 15.98
CA SER A 99 4.60 -4.11 16.86
C SER A 99 5.42 -5.35 17.25
N LYS A 100 4.80 -6.55 17.24
CA LYS A 100 5.45 -7.85 17.44
C LYS A 100 6.62 -8.09 16.49
N ILE A 101 6.61 -7.50 15.29
CA ILE A 101 7.68 -7.65 14.30
C ILE A 101 9.07 -7.32 14.88
N ARG A 102 9.12 -6.37 15.83
CA ARG A 102 10.37 -5.97 16.52
C ARG A 102 11.01 -7.10 17.32
N ARG A 103 10.21 -8.06 17.79
CA ARG A 103 10.68 -9.23 18.55
C ARG A 103 11.24 -10.32 17.63
N LEU A 104 10.95 -10.26 16.33
CA LEU A 104 11.34 -11.27 15.35
C LEU A 104 12.75 -11.09 14.83
N THR A 105 13.49 -10.04 15.22
CA THR A 105 14.86 -9.77 14.72
C THR A 105 15.95 -10.58 15.45
N GLY A 106 15.68 -11.07 16.66
CA GLY A 106 16.73 -11.60 17.55
C GLY A 106 17.11 -13.07 17.38
N SER A 107 16.28 -13.87 16.68
CA SER A 107 16.45 -15.33 16.63
C SER A 107 17.66 -15.76 15.78
N ARG A 108 18.11 -17.02 15.94
CA ARG A 108 19.18 -17.58 15.08
C ARG A 108 18.75 -17.62 13.60
N ALA A 109 17.49 -17.96 13.34
CA ALA A 109 16.93 -17.92 11.98
C ALA A 109 16.93 -16.49 11.43
N SER A 110 16.54 -15.50 12.23
CA SER A 110 16.56 -14.09 11.83
C SER A 110 17.96 -13.60 11.51
N LYS A 111 18.96 -13.94 12.33
CA LYS A 111 20.37 -13.64 12.05
C LYS A 111 20.86 -14.31 10.76
N CYS A 112 20.41 -15.54 10.50
CA CYS A 112 20.68 -16.24 9.24
C CYS A 112 20.05 -15.51 8.05
N LEU A 113 18.78 -15.12 8.16
CA LEU A 113 18.07 -14.34 7.13
C LEU A 113 18.80 -13.04 6.83
N LEU A 114 19.31 -12.34 7.85
CA LEU A 114 20.03 -11.09 7.68
C LEU A 114 21.41 -11.26 7.04
N ILE A 115 22.20 -12.24 7.48
CA ILE A 115 23.62 -12.34 7.12
C ILE A 115 23.83 -13.22 5.89
N LYS A 116 23.11 -14.35 5.82
CA LYS A 116 23.29 -15.34 4.77
C LYS A 116 22.32 -15.13 3.62
N HIS A 117 21.05 -14.87 3.92
CA HIS A 117 20.04 -14.65 2.88
C HIS A 117 19.99 -13.21 2.39
N ASN A 118 20.56 -12.25 3.14
CA ASN A 118 20.44 -10.81 2.88
C ASN A 118 18.97 -10.35 2.72
N LEU A 119 18.07 -10.98 3.48
CA LEU A 119 16.64 -10.72 3.41
C LEU A 119 16.34 -9.28 3.79
N THR A 120 15.76 -8.51 2.87
CA THR A 120 15.57 -7.06 3.00
C THR A 120 14.11 -6.66 2.74
N THR A 121 13.48 -7.28 1.74
CA THR A 121 12.17 -6.88 1.22
C THR A 121 11.06 -7.88 1.57
N VAL A 122 9.81 -7.42 1.45
CA VAL A 122 8.61 -8.25 1.58
C VAL A 122 8.59 -9.33 0.51
N GLY A 123 8.96 -9.00 -0.74
CA GLY A 123 8.98 -9.95 -1.86
C GLY A 123 9.97 -11.09 -1.65
N GLU A 124 11.18 -10.81 -1.13
CA GLU A 124 12.13 -11.87 -0.80
C GLU A 124 11.62 -12.78 0.33
N ALA A 125 10.86 -12.22 1.28
CA ALA A 125 10.28 -12.99 2.36
C ALA A 125 9.15 -13.89 1.84
N GLU A 126 8.29 -13.35 0.96
CA GLU A 126 7.23 -14.07 0.26
C GLU A 126 7.82 -15.23 -0.56
N ASP A 127 8.85 -14.97 -1.38
CA ASP A 127 9.48 -16.00 -2.21
C ASP A 127 10.09 -17.13 -1.35
N LEU A 128 10.70 -16.79 -0.21
CA LEU A 128 11.26 -17.78 0.71
C LEU A 128 10.17 -18.58 1.45
N ALA A 129 9.08 -17.92 1.83
CA ALA A 129 7.95 -18.56 2.52
C ALA A 129 7.11 -19.44 1.59
N ALA A 130 7.02 -19.09 0.29
CA ALA A 130 6.27 -19.84 -0.72
C ALA A 130 6.72 -21.31 -0.83
N ILE A 131 7.97 -21.62 -0.49
CA ILE A 131 8.51 -22.99 -0.45
C ILE A 131 7.76 -23.87 0.57
N LEU A 132 7.11 -23.29 1.58
CA LEU A 132 6.32 -24.02 2.58
C LEU A 132 4.93 -24.42 2.06
N VAL A 133 4.42 -23.75 1.03
CA VAL A 133 3.04 -23.90 0.56
C VAL A 133 2.96 -25.08 -0.40
N THR A 134 1.91 -25.89 -0.28
CA THR A 134 1.59 -26.93 -1.28
C THR A 134 0.59 -26.34 -2.27
N VAL A 135 0.97 -26.26 -3.55
CA VAL A 135 0.03 -25.85 -4.61
C VAL A 135 -0.84 -27.04 -4.97
N GLU A 136 -2.16 -26.84 -5.02
CA GLU A 136 -3.13 -27.89 -5.33
C GLU A 136 -2.72 -28.72 -6.55
N GLY A 137 -2.62 -30.04 -6.37
CA GLY A 137 -2.29 -30.99 -7.43
C GLY A 137 -0.80 -31.28 -7.66
N ARG A 138 0.14 -30.63 -6.94
CA ARG A 138 1.56 -31.00 -6.94
C ARG A 138 2.05 -31.30 -5.52
N PRO A 139 2.59 -32.50 -5.25
CA PRO A 139 3.21 -32.76 -3.95
C PRO A 139 4.40 -31.82 -3.80
N ASN A 140 4.36 -30.96 -2.78
CA ASN A 140 5.54 -30.20 -2.39
C ASN A 140 6.54 -31.19 -1.75
N PRO A 141 7.74 -31.38 -2.33
CA PRO A 141 8.74 -32.29 -1.78
C PRO A 141 9.36 -31.77 -0.47
N HIS A 142 8.99 -30.57 -0.03
CA HIS A 142 9.43 -29.99 1.24
C HIS A 142 8.85 -30.73 2.43
N GLU A 143 9.68 -30.97 3.43
CA GLU A 143 9.29 -31.53 4.71
C GLU A 143 9.55 -30.49 5.80
N ASN A 144 8.62 -30.34 6.73
CA ASN A 144 8.72 -29.37 7.82
C ASN A 144 9.72 -29.84 8.92
N ASN A 145 10.99 -29.98 8.54
CA ASN A 145 12.08 -30.37 9.41
C ASN A 145 13.43 -29.80 8.90
N ASN A 146 14.46 -29.84 9.74
CA ASN A 146 15.77 -29.28 9.41
C ASN A 146 16.61 -30.13 8.43
N HIS A 147 16.16 -31.36 8.12
CA HIS A 147 16.86 -32.34 7.30
C HIS A 147 16.22 -32.55 5.93
N CYS A 148 15.20 -31.75 5.58
CA CYS A 148 14.53 -31.84 4.29
C CYS A 148 15.54 -31.77 3.13
N ARG A 149 15.40 -32.70 2.18
CA ARG A 149 16.27 -32.87 1.00
C ARG A 149 15.63 -32.39 -0.30
N CYS A 150 14.58 -31.55 -0.23
CA CYS A 150 14.02 -30.94 -1.43
C CYS A 150 15.06 -30.06 -2.15
N SER A 151 14.80 -29.76 -3.43
CA SER A 151 15.67 -28.92 -4.25
C SER A 151 15.93 -27.56 -3.61
N ASP A 152 14.91 -26.92 -3.05
CA ASP A 152 15.02 -25.58 -2.49
C ASP A 152 15.85 -25.57 -1.20
N CYS A 153 15.59 -26.51 -0.28
CA CYS A 153 16.40 -26.67 0.93
C CYS A 153 17.86 -27.01 0.60
N THR A 154 18.11 -27.78 -0.45
CA THR A 154 19.47 -28.11 -0.91
C THR A 154 20.17 -26.87 -1.47
N ASN A 155 19.50 -26.13 -2.36
CA ASN A 155 19.99 -24.86 -2.89
C ASN A 155 20.32 -23.84 -1.79
N LEU A 156 19.46 -23.70 -0.78
CA LEU A 156 19.71 -22.78 0.34
C LEU A 156 20.92 -23.19 1.18
N ARG A 157 21.18 -24.49 1.35
CA ARG A 157 22.38 -24.99 2.04
C ARG A 157 23.64 -24.71 1.23
N GLU A 158 23.62 -25.02 -0.06
CA GLU A 158 24.82 -24.96 -0.91
C GLU A 158 25.17 -23.53 -1.32
N LYS A 159 24.19 -22.74 -1.76
CA LYS A 159 24.42 -21.40 -2.30
C LYS A 159 24.53 -20.33 -1.22
N MET A 160 23.68 -20.41 -0.18
CA MET A 160 23.61 -19.40 0.88
C MET A 160 24.33 -19.86 2.16
N GLY A 161 24.79 -21.12 2.23
CA GLY A 161 25.37 -21.68 3.45
C GLY A 161 24.35 -21.82 4.60
N CYS A 162 23.04 -21.90 4.32
CA CYS A 162 22.01 -21.93 5.36
C CYS A 162 21.90 -23.31 6.01
N ASN A 163 22.20 -23.42 7.31
CA ASN A 163 22.20 -24.72 8.00
C ASN A 163 20.79 -25.26 8.30
N HIS A 164 19.80 -24.36 8.42
CA HIS A 164 18.43 -24.71 8.80
C HIS A 164 17.42 -23.98 7.91
N PRO A 165 17.27 -24.40 6.63
CA PRO A 165 16.39 -23.73 5.68
C PRO A 165 14.94 -23.62 6.16
N ASN A 166 14.37 -24.71 6.67
CA ASN A 166 13.00 -24.74 7.18
C ASN A 166 12.73 -23.68 8.26
N LEU A 167 13.65 -23.51 9.22
CA LEU A 167 13.51 -22.48 10.25
C LEU A 167 13.59 -21.05 9.68
N CYS A 168 14.34 -20.85 8.60
CA CYS A 168 14.42 -19.56 7.92
C CYS A 168 13.14 -19.26 7.13
N MET A 169 12.58 -20.25 6.44
CA MET A 169 11.29 -20.14 5.76
C MET A 169 10.16 -19.83 6.74
N LEU A 170 10.07 -20.58 7.85
CA LEU A 170 9.08 -20.32 8.91
C LEU A 170 9.27 -18.93 9.52
N ARG A 171 10.51 -18.47 9.69
CA ARG A 171 10.79 -17.11 10.19
C ARG A 171 10.41 -16.04 9.18
N ALA A 172 10.50 -16.30 7.88
CA ALA A 172 10.01 -15.39 6.84
C ALA A 172 8.48 -15.32 6.85
N GLN A 173 7.80 -16.46 7.00
CA GLN A 173 6.35 -16.51 7.20
C GLN A 173 5.94 -15.72 8.46
N ASP A 174 6.62 -15.94 9.60
CA ASP A 174 6.35 -15.19 10.85
C ASP A 174 6.45 -13.67 10.64
N LEU A 175 7.31 -13.19 9.73
CA LEU A 175 7.42 -11.76 9.41
C LEU A 175 6.23 -11.29 8.57
N LEU A 176 5.86 -12.06 7.53
CA LEU A 176 4.73 -11.76 6.65
C LEU A 176 3.40 -11.75 7.43
N ASP A 177 3.24 -12.67 8.38
CA ASP A 177 2.05 -12.76 9.24
C ASP A 177 1.85 -11.55 10.17
N THR A 178 2.86 -10.65 10.27
CA THR A 178 2.70 -9.38 10.98
C THR A 178 2.15 -8.25 10.11
N LEU A 179 2.09 -8.46 8.79
CA LEU A 179 1.58 -7.50 7.84
C LEU A 179 0.04 -7.53 7.86
N PRO A 180 -0.63 -6.36 7.99
CA PRO A 180 -2.07 -6.31 7.82
C PRO A 180 -2.43 -6.46 6.33
N THR A 181 -3.67 -6.84 6.02
CA THR A 181 -4.09 -7.27 4.67
C THR A 181 -3.81 -6.26 3.55
N LYS A 182 -3.87 -4.94 3.83
CA LYS A 182 -3.50 -3.89 2.86
C LYS A 182 -2.03 -3.95 2.42
N TRP A 183 -1.16 -4.46 3.29
CA TRP A 183 0.29 -4.47 3.12
C TRP A 183 0.85 -5.90 2.96
N ASP A 184 -0.01 -6.92 2.98
CA ASP A 184 0.33 -8.32 2.84
C ASP A 184 0.16 -8.76 1.38
N PRO A 185 1.24 -9.17 0.67
CA PRO A 185 1.11 -9.64 -0.69
C PRO A 185 0.30 -10.94 -0.78
N HIS A 186 0.18 -11.75 0.27
CA HIS A 186 -0.62 -12.97 0.21
C HIS A 186 -2.13 -12.71 0.22
N ALA A 187 -2.56 -11.56 0.74
CA ALA A 187 -3.96 -11.20 0.80
C ALA A 187 -4.54 -10.93 -0.61
N GLU A 188 -5.84 -11.16 -0.76
CA GLU A 188 -6.57 -10.74 -1.98
C GLU A 188 -6.51 -9.21 -2.08
N GLN A 189 -5.95 -8.71 -3.18
CA GLN A 189 -5.84 -7.28 -3.45
C GLN A 189 -6.93 -6.85 -4.45
N PRO A 190 -7.45 -5.61 -4.38
CA PRO A 190 -8.39 -5.10 -5.37
C PRO A 190 -7.88 -5.23 -6.82
N GLY A 191 -6.57 -5.06 -7.01
CA GLY A 191 -5.88 -5.22 -8.30
C GLY A 191 -6.05 -6.59 -8.94
N ASP A 192 -6.24 -7.66 -8.15
CA ASP A 192 -6.38 -9.03 -8.66
C ASP A 192 -7.66 -9.22 -9.49
N ASN A 193 -8.66 -8.34 -9.28
CA ASN A 193 -9.95 -8.34 -9.99
C ASN A 193 -10.16 -7.07 -10.83
N GLU A 194 -9.15 -6.20 -10.95
CA GLU A 194 -9.25 -4.95 -11.70
C GLU A 194 -9.04 -5.19 -13.21
N PRO A 195 -9.94 -4.70 -14.06
CA PRO A 195 -9.79 -4.86 -15.51
C PRO A 195 -8.64 -4.00 -16.04
N SER A 196 -8.00 -4.50 -17.10
CA SER A 196 -6.93 -3.76 -17.77
C SER A 196 -7.52 -2.62 -18.62
N LEU A 197 -7.21 -1.38 -18.26
CA LEU A 197 -7.70 -0.18 -18.96
C LEU A 197 -7.15 -0.04 -20.38
N THR A 198 -6.05 -0.72 -20.73
CA THR A 198 -5.48 -0.74 -22.09
C THR A 198 -6.39 -1.42 -23.12
N SER A 199 -7.42 -2.14 -22.67
CA SER A 199 -8.42 -2.76 -23.55
C SER A 199 -9.57 -1.84 -23.94
N LEU A 200 -9.65 -0.62 -23.37
CA LEU A 200 -10.70 0.33 -23.70
C LEU A 200 -10.35 1.06 -25.01
N PRO A 201 -11.19 0.99 -26.06
CA PRO A 201 -10.97 1.78 -27.26
C PRO A 201 -11.10 3.26 -26.91
N SER A 202 -9.98 3.99 -26.92
CA SER A 202 -9.98 5.44 -26.72
C SER A 202 -10.29 6.13 -28.06
N GLN A 203 -11.33 6.96 -28.10
CA GLN A 203 -11.47 7.91 -29.20
C GLN A 203 -10.49 9.08 -29.01
N LYS A 204 -10.19 9.81 -30.10
CA LYS A 204 -9.43 11.07 -29.98
C LYS A 204 -10.24 12.02 -29.09
N ASP A 205 -9.58 12.58 -28.09
CA ASP A 205 -10.09 13.60 -27.14
C ASP A 205 -10.91 13.08 -25.93
N GLU A 206 -10.90 11.78 -25.64
CA GLU A 206 -11.49 11.23 -24.40
C GLU A 206 -10.44 11.10 -23.27
N GLU A 207 -10.70 11.68 -22.11
CA GLU A 207 -9.97 11.38 -20.87
C GLU A 207 -10.63 10.20 -20.16
N ILE A 208 -9.94 9.05 -20.14
CA ILE A 208 -10.42 7.87 -19.41
C ILE A 208 -10.18 8.08 -17.91
N PHE A 209 -11.26 8.13 -17.14
CA PHE A 209 -11.17 8.10 -15.68
C PHE A 209 -10.64 6.74 -15.21
N ASP A 210 -9.50 6.74 -14.53
CA ASP A 210 -8.95 5.55 -13.89
C ASP A 210 -9.71 5.25 -12.59
N TYR A 211 -10.58 4.24 -12.65
CA TYR A 211 -11.39 3.78 -11.52
C TYR A 211 -10.72 2.65 -10.72
N ARG A 212 -9.44 2.37 -10.96
CA ARG A 212 -8.69 1.40 -10.16
C ARG A 212 -8.48 1.95 -8.75
N LEU A 213 -8.61 1.07 -7.78
CA LEU A 213 -8.38 1.37 -6.36
C LEU A 213 -6.91 1.18 -5.99
N SER A 214 -6.22 0.31 -6.73
CA SER A 214 -4.81 0.00 -6.53
C SER A 214 -3.95 1.16 -7.02
N THR A 215 -3.08 1.65 -6.14
CA THR A 215 -2.01 2.56 -6.55
C THR A 215 -0.96 1.77 -7.33
N SER A 216 -0.70 2.20 -8.56
CA SER A 216 0.33 1.66 -9.44
C SER A 216 1.58 2.53 -9.48
N GLY A 217 2.71 1.99 -9.92
CA GLY A 217 3.95 2.74 -10.07
C GLY A 217 5.09 2.18 -9.22
N ASN A 218 5.76 3.04 -8.46
CA ASN A 218 6.88 2.64 -7.59
C ASN A 218 6.62 3.03 -6.13
N LEU A 219 7.55 2.68 -5.22
CA LEU A 219 7.45 3.02 -3.79
C LEU A 219 7.21 4.50 -3.48
N SER A 220 7.55 5.44 -4.36
CA SER A 220 7.25 6.87 -4.15
C SER A 220 5.76 7.17 -4.21
N ASP A 221 5.00 6.37 -4.95
CA ASP A 221 3.58 6.58 -5.21
C ASP A 221 2.71 6.22 -4.00
N ILE A 222 3.26 5.62 -2.95
CA ILE A 222 2.54 5.32 -1.70
C ILE A 222 2.49 6.51 -0.74
N PHE A 223 3.33 7.54 -0.96
CA PHE A 223 3.41 8.67 -0.04
C PHE A 223 2.27 9.65 -0.27
N ARG A 224 1.63 10.08 0.82
CA ARG A 224 0.59 11.11 0.84
C ARG A 224 0.98 12.21 1.80
N ILE A 225 0.68 13.45 1.41
CA ILE A 225 0.81 14.66 2.23
C ILE A 225 -0.56 15.31 2.41
N PHE A 226 -0.63 16.34 3.24
CA PHE A 226 -1.88 17.00 3.64
C PHE A 226 -2.88 16.05 4.28
N THR A 227 -2.36 15.04 4.98
CA THR A 227 -3.20 14.06 5.65
C THR A 227 -3.48 14.49 7.09
N ASP A 228 -4.64 14.11 7.63
CA ASP A 228 -5.04 14.46 9.00
C ASP A 228 -4.25 13.64 10.04
N PRO A 229 -3.41 14.27 10.88
CA PRO A 229 -2.61 13.55 11.89
C PRO A 229 -3.46 12.78 12.92
N SER A 230 -4.73 13.14 13.10
CA SER A 230 -5.66 12.47 14.02
C SER A 230 -6.32 11.24 13.40
N HIS A 231 -6.37 11.17 12.06
CA HIS A 231 -6.91 10.02 11.35
C HIS A 231 -5.98 8.82 11.46
N LYS A 232 -6.50 7.69 11.92
CA LYS A 232 -5.79 6.41 11.93
C LYS A 232 -5.96 5.76 10.55
N PRO A 233 -4.86 5.46 9.84
CA PRO A 233 -4.91 4.71 8.59
C PRO A 233 -5.72 3.43 8.74
N VAL A 234 -6.59 3.16 7.77
CA VAL A 234 -7.23 1.85 7.64
C VAL A 234 -6.19 0.91 7.05
N ASN A 235 -5.91 -0.23 7.68
CA ASN A 235 -4.91 -1.19 7.21
C ASN A 235 -5.54 -2.46 6.60
N GLU A 236 -6.82 -2.37 6.27
CA GLU A 236 -7.58 -3.42 5.61
C GLU A 236 -7.78 -3.07 4.13
N VAL A 237 -7.77 -4.10 3.27
CA VAL A 237 -8.21 -3.96 1.87
C VAL A 237 -9.72 -3.77 1.81
N PRO A 238 -10.24 -2.86 0.97
CA PRO A 238 -11.67 -2.75 0.77
C PRO A 238 -12.21 -3.99 0.03
N ILE A 239 -13.33 -4.53 0.49
CA ILE A 239 -14.02 -5.61 -0.19
C ILE A 239 -14.78 -5.03 -1.40
N ARG A 240 -14.40 -5.43 -2.62
CA ARG A 240 -15.23 -5.16 -3.81
C ARG A 240 -16.47 -6.06 -3.77
N LEU A 241 -17.63 -5.47 -3.48
CA LEU A 241 -18.91 -6.18 -3.46
C LEU A 241 -19.36 -6.67 -4.85
N PHE A 242 -18.78 -6.14 -5.92
CA PHE A 242 -19.15 -6.46 -7.30
C PHE A 242 -17.95 -7.04 -8.05
N LYS A 243 -18.06 -8.30 -8.47
CA LYS A 243 -17.16 -8.91 -9.46
C LYS A 243 -17.69 -8.57 -10.84
N VAL A 244 -16.90 -7.88 -11.66
CA VAL A 244 -17.27 -7.57 -13.05
C VAL A 244 -17.52 -8.89 -13.78
N ARG A 245 -18.75 -9.14 -14.22
CA ARG A 245 -19.06 -10.31 -15.06
C ARG A 245 -18.58 -10.02 -16.48
N ASN A 246 -18.08 -11.07 -17.15
CA ASN A 246 -17.29 -11.11 -18.40
C ASN A 246 -17.90 -10.46 -19.68
N GLN A 247 -18.87 -9.56 -19.58
CA GLN A 247 -19.33 -8.77 -20.72
C GLN A 247 -19.41 -7.30 -20.32
N ILE A 248 -18.30 -6.59 -20.56
CA ILE A 248 -18.29 -5.12 -20.51
C ILE A 248 -19.05 -4.66 -21.76
N GLN A 249 -20.36 -4.48 -21.66
CA GLN A 249 -21.10 -3.73 -22.66
C GLN A 249 -20.93 -2.25 -22.35
N GLN A 250 -20.20 -1.53 -23.20
CA GLN A 250 -20.10 -0.09 -23.08
C GLN A 250 -21.47 0.53 -23.38
N VAL A 251 -21.91 1.40 -22.48
CA VAL A 251 -23.14 2.18 -22.65
C VAL A 251 -22.76 3.64 -22.44
N THR A 252 -23.21 4.51 -23.33
CA THR A 252 -23.08 5.96 -23.17
C THR A 252 -24.20 6.45 -22.27
N VAL A 253 -23.84 7.17 -21.21
CA VAL A 253 -24.79 7.75 -20.26
C VAL A 253 -24.38 9.19 -20.00
N ALA A 254 -25.33 10.12 -20.06
CA ALA A 254 -25.15 11.48 -19.60
C ALA A 254 -25.67 11.61 -18.17
N THR A 255 -24.86 12.20 -17.29
CA THR A 255 -25.19 12.47 -15.90
C THR A 255 -25.11 13.97 -15.65
N ASP A 256 -25.98 14.50 -14.78
CA ASP A 256 -25.92 15.90 -14.36
C ASP A 256 -26.41 16.04 -12.91
N GLY A 257 -25.78 16.94 -12.16
CA GLY A 257 -26.14 17.28 -10.80
C GLY A 257 -26.43 18.76 -10.65
N SER A 258 -27.59 19.10 -10.10
CA SER A 258 -27.97 20.50 -9.86
C SER A 258 -28.35 20.74 -8.41
N CYS A 259 -28.11 21.96 -7.93
CA CYS A 259 -28.52 22.41 -6.61
C CYS A 259 -28.98 23.86 -6.67
N ILE A 260 -30.20 24.09 -6.18
CA ILE A 260 -30.72 25.42 -5.88
C ILE A 260 -30.16 25.85 -4.53
N ASP A 261 -29.84 27.15 -4.38
CA ASP A 261 -29.26 27.73 -3.16
C ASP A 261 -28.02 27.00 -2.63
N ASN A 262 -27.16 26.52 -3.53
CA ASN A 262 -25.97 25.75 -3.16
C ASN A 262 -25.10 26.52 -2.14
N GLY A 263 -24.74 25.85 -1.03
CA GLY A 263 -24.00 26.44 0.08
C GLY A 263 -24.86 27.13 1.15
N GLN A 264 -26.18 27.19 0.99
CA GLN A 264 -27.11 27.73 1.98
C GLN A 264 -27.86 26.60 2.72
N THR A 265 -28.52 26.95 3.84
CA THR A 265 -29.34 26.00 4.62
C THR A 265 -30.62 25.59 3.90
N THR A 266 -31.05 26.37 2.91
CA THR A 266 -32.21 26.08 2.03
C THR A 266 -31.84 25.25 0.82
N ALA A 267 -30.59 24.81 0.69
CA ALA A 267 -30.10 24.08 -0.47
C ALA A 267 -30.94 22.83 -0.77
N ILE A 268 -31.26 22.65 -2.06
CA ILE A 268 -31.99 21.48 -2.57
C ILE A 268 -31.27 20.99 -3.80
N ALA A 269 -30.78 19.75 -3.73
CA ALA A 269 -30.02 19.14 -4.80
C ALA A 269 -30.80 18.01 -5.49
N GLY A 270 -30.55 17.81 -6.78
CA GLY A 270 -31.16 16.78 -7.61
C GLY A 270 -30.17 16.24 -8.64
N ALA A 271 -30.28 14.96 -8.95
CA ALA A 271 -29.43 14.21 -9.86
C ALA A 271 -30.25 13.73 -11.06
N GLY A 272 -29.68 13.77 -12.25
CA GLY A 272 -30.27 13.31 -13.50
C GLY A 272 -29.38 12.32 -14.22
N VAL A 273 -29.99 11.29 -14.82
CA VAL A 273 -29.33 10.30 -15.66
C VAL A 273 -30.12 10.11 -16.95
N PHE A 274 -29.42 10.17 -18.08
CA PHE A 274 -29.99 10.03 -19.42
C PHE A 274 -29.17 9.03 -20.25
N PHE A 275 -29.83 7.95 -20.68
CA PHE A 275 -29.25 6.91 -21.55
C PHE A 275 -29.56 7.19 -23.03
N ALA A 276 -30.84 7.42 -23.35
CA ALA A 276 -31.32 7.76 -24.69
C ALA A 276 -32.75 8.30 -24.61
N ALA A 277 -33.25 8.88 -25.72
CA ALA A 277 -34.65 9.31 -25.79
C ALA A 277 -35.59 8.11 -25.52
N ASN A 278 -36.55 8.28 -24.61
CA ASN A 278 -37.52 7.27 -24.18
C ASN A 278 -36.92 5.99 -23.55
N ASP A 279 -35.66 6.01 -23.10
CA ASP A 279 -35.10 4.88 -22.34
C ASP A 279 -35.75 4.82 -20.95
N PRO A 280 -36.33 3.66 -20.55
CA PRO A 280 -37.00 3.53 -19.25
C PRO A 280 -36.04 3.64 -18.05
N ARG A 281 -34.73 3.59 -18.28
CA ARG A 281 -33.70 3.79 -17.24
C ARG A 281 -33.38 5.26 -17.00
N ASN A 282 -33.88 6.19 -17.82
CA ASN A 282 -33.74 7.62 -17.57
C ASN A 282 -34.38 7.98 -16.23
N GLN A 283 -33.66 8.71 -15.39
CA GLN A 283 -34.12 9.04 -14.04
C GLN A 283 -33.76 10.47 -13.69
N SER A 284 -34.62 11.10 -12.88
CA SER A 284 -34.30 12.32 -12.16
C SER A 284 -34.76 12.14 -10.73
N VAL A 285 -33.83 12.28 -9.78
CA VAL A 285 -34.09 12.04 -8.36
C VAL A 285 -33.60 13.20 -7.53
N ARG A 286 -34.30 13.46 -6.43
CA ARG A 286 -33.84 14.44 -5.44
C ARG A 286 -32.78 13.79 -4.55
N VAL A 287 -31.72 14.52 -4.23
CA VAL A 287 -30.74 14.07 -3.23
C VAL A 287 -31.46 13.99 -1.88
N PRO A 288 -31.58 12.81 -1.25
CA PRO A 288 -32.28 12.69 0.03
C PRO A 288 -31.51 13.48 1.09
N LYS A 289 -32.21 14.12 2.03
CA LYS A 289 -31.57 14.89 3.11
C LYS A 289 -30.82 13.97 4.10
N SER A 290 -31.27 12.72 4.21
CA SER A 290 -30.63 11.69 5.03
C SER A 290 -30.79 10.31 4.39
N LEU A 291 -29.84 9.42 4.67
CA LEU A 291 -29.87 8.01 4.33
C LEU A 291 -29.47 7.21 5.58
N GLY A 292 -30.46 6.61 6.25
CA GLY A 292 -30.28 6.08 7.60
C GLY A 292 -29.84 7.19 8.57
N ASP A 293 -28.80 6.93 9.35
CA ASP A 293 -28.24 7.90 10.31
C ASP A 293 -27.29 8.92 9.66
N THR A 294 -27.05 8.83 8.35
CA THR A 294 -26.14 9.73 7.63
C THR A 294 -26.91 10.89 7.03
N THR A 295 -26.55 12.12 7.40
CA THR A 295 -27.05 13.34 6.74
C THR A 295 -26.27 13.58 5.46
N LEU A 296 -26.97 13.76 4.34
CA LEU A 296 -26.33 14.06 3.06
C LEU A 296 -26.41 15.55 2.78
N THR A 297 -25.25 16.16 2.56
CA THR A 297 -25.14 17.58 2.18
C THR A 297 -25.88 17.82 0.87
N GLN A 298 -26.80 18.78 0.86
CA GLN A 298 -27.47 19.23 -0.36
C GLN A 298 -26.50 20.17 -1.10
N SER A 299 -25.84 19.66 -2.14
CA SER A 299 -24.88 20.44 -2.94
C SER A 299 -24.82 19.93 -4.36
N ASN A 300 -24.26 20.74 -5.27
CA ASN A 300 -23.96 20.31 -6.64
C ASN A 300 -23.11 19.04 -6.63
N GLN A 301 -22.03 19.01 -5.84
CA GLN A 301 -21.08 17.88 -5.81
C GLN A 301 -21.74 16.58 -5.34
N THR A 302 -22.63 16.66 -4.35
CA THR A 302 -23.39 15.49 -3.90
C THR A 302 -24.34 14.98 -4.98
N ALA A 303 -25.00 15.90 -5.72
CA ALA A 303 -25.88 15.53 -6.82
C ALA A 303 -25.14 14.87 -7.97
N GLU A 304 -23.97 15.38 -8.35
CA GLU A 304 -23.12 14.76 -9.40
C GLU A 304 -22.72 13.32 -9.03
N LEU A 305 -22.24 13.12 -7.79
CA LEU A 305 -21.87 11.79 -7.32
C LEU A 305 -23.08 10.83 -7.26
N LEU A 306 -24.26 11.35 -6.88
CA LEU A 306 -25.48 10.56 -6.89
C LEU A 306 -25.89 10.20 -8.33
N ALA A 307 -25.77 11.12 -9.29
CA ALA A 307 -26.07 10.87 -10.69
C ALA A 307 -25.22 9.72 -11.24
N VAL A 308 -23.91 9.72 -10.97
CA VAL A 308 -23.01 8.59 -11.31
C VAL A 308 -23.43 7.30 -10.60
N LYS A 309 -23.84 7.37 -9.33
CA LYS A 309 -24.26 6.18 -8.59
C LYS A 309 -25.54 5.54 -9.16
N LEU A 310 -26.41 6.32 -9.80
CA LEU A 310 -27.65 5.84 -10.42
C LEU A 310 -27.42 5.15 -11.77
N THR A 311 -26.23 5.26 -12.36
CA THR A 311 -25.91 4.58 -13.62
C THR A 311 -25.53 3.11 -13.42
N SER A 312 -25.24 2.69 -12.19
CA SER A 312 -24.85 1.31 -11.82
C SER A 312 -26.04 0.44 -11.48
#